data_AF-A0A845HYA0-F1
#
_entry.id   AF-A0A845HYA0-F1
#
_cell.length_a   1.000
_cell.length_b   1.000
_cell.length_c   1.000
_cell.angle_alpha   90.00
_cell.angle_beta   90.00
_cell.angle_gamma   90.00
#
_symmetry.space_group_name_H-M   'P 1'
#
loop_
_entity.id
_entity.type
_entity.pdbx_description
1 polymer ?
#
loop_
_entity_poly.entity_id
_entity_poly.type
_entity_poly.pdbx_seq_one_letter_code
_entity_poly.pdbx_strand_id
1 'polypeptide(L)'
;MEINFAILAVLAIAFAFILSHRLQEMNKRCRKLEQQLDVLLQHFGLTAPAFPLPSPEVAALITQRDRRIDALRLYRQQTGLGLKEAVEAIDHFEKNPPQTITNNPATSSDAAESAERR
;
A
#
# COMPACT_ATOMS: atom_id res chain seq x y z
N MET A 1 22.13 38.29 25.20
CA MET A 1 21.78 36.86 25.05
C MET A 1 20.31 36.68 24.65
N GLU A 2 19.38 37.43 25.26
CA GLU A 2 17.94 37.34 24.98
C GLU A 2 17.54 37.68 23.52
N ILE A 3 18.16 38.70 22.92
CA ILE A 3 17.85 39.13 21.54
C ILE A 3 18.16 38.01 20.51
N ASN A 4 19.24 37.25 20.69
CA ASN A 4 19.60 36.15 19.78
C ASN A 4 18.60 34.99 19.88
N PHE A 5 18.08 34.72 21.08
CA PHE A 5 17.06 33.68 21.29
C PHE A 5 15.73 34.07 20.63
N ALA A 6 15.33 35.33 20.73
CA ALA A 6 14.14 35.85 20.07
C ALA A 6 14.24 35.74 18.53
N ILE A 7 15.40 36.09 17.96
CA ILE A 7 15.62 35.98 16.50
C ILE A 7 15.57 34.51 16.05
N LEU A 8 16.21 33.60 16.79
CA LEU A 8 16.18 32.17 16.50
C LEU A 8 14.76 31.60 16.57
N ALA A 9 13.97 32.02 17.56
CA ALA A 9 12.57 31.58 17.69
C ALA A 9 11.72 32.02 16.50
N VAL A 10 11.87 33.27 16.04
CA VAL A 10 11.15 33.79 14.86
C VAL A 10 11.57 33.04 13.59
N LEU A 11 12.87 32.78 13.42
CA LEU A 11 13.39 32.01 12.29
C LEU A 11 12.87 30.56 12.28
N ALA A 12 12.82 29.91 13.44
CA ALA A 12 12.30 28.56 13.58
C ALA A 12 10.81 28.48 13.24
N ILE A 13 10.02 29.46 13.68
CA ILE A 13 8.59 29.55 13.36
C ILE A 13 8.39 29.77 11.85
N ALA A 14 9.16 30.69 11.24
CA ALA A 14 9.10 30.93 9.80
C ALA A 14 9.49 29.67 8.99
N PHE A 15 10.54 28.96 9.42
CA PHE A 15 10.97 27.72 8.80
C PHE A 15 9.92 26.61 8.92
N ALA A 16 9.34 26.42 10.11
CA ALA A 16 8.25 25.47 10.34
C ALA A 16 7.03 25.77 9.46
N PHE A 17 6.71 27.07 9.29
CA PHE A 17 5.61 27.50 8.42
C PHE A 17 5.87 27.15 6.95
N ILE A 18 7.07 27.42 6.43
CA ILE A 18 7.48 27.07 5.06
C ILE A 18 7.45 25.56 4.83
N LEU A 19 7.98 24.79 5.77
CA LEU A 19 8.00 23.32 5.69
C LEU A 19 6.57 22.76 5.68
N SER A 20 5.68 23.30 6.53
CA SER A 20 4.27 22.92 6.58
C SER A 20 3.55 23.17 5.25
N HIS A 21 3.83 24.29 4.59
CA HIS A 21 3.24 24.62 3.29
C HIS A 21 3.64 23.64 2.18
N ARG A 22 4.91 23.19 2.15
CA ARG A 22 5.39 22.20 1.17
C ARG A 22 4.71 20.84 1.34
N LEU A 23 4.49 20.42 2.58
CA LEU A 23 3.82 19.16 2.91
C LEU A 23 2.34 19.19 2.50
N GLN A 24 1.67 20.34 2.61
CA GLN A 24 0.26 20.47 2.21
C GLN A 24 0.03 20.43 0.69
N GLU A 25 1.01 20.82 -0.12
CA GLU A 25 0.88 20.82 -1.59
C GLU A 25 0.93 19.41 -2.20
N MET A 26 1.69 18.48 -1.59
CA MET A 26 1.75 17.09 -2.05
C MET A 26 0.41 16.36 -1.85
N ASN A 27 -0.26 16.58 -0.71
CA ASN A 27 -1.56 15.98 -0.39
C ASN A 27 -2.67 16.34 -1.38
N LYS A 28 -2.61 17.52 -2.01
CA LYS A 28 -3.63 17.95 -2.98
C LYS A 28 -3.51 17.25 -4.33
N ARG A 29 -2.30 16.82 -4.71
CA ARG A 29 -2.07 16.10 -5.97
C ARG A 29 -2.54 14.65 -5.87
N CYS A 30 -2.32 13.99 -4.72
CA CYS A 30 -2.82 12.64 -4.46
C CYS A 30 -4.33 12.53 -4.66
N ARG A 31 -5.12 13.50 -4.15
CA ARG A 31 -6.58 13.51 -4.33
C ARG A 31 -7.03 13.56 -5.79
N LYS A 32 -6.31 14.30 -6.65
CA LYS A 32 -6.62 14.35 -8.08
C LYS A 32 -6.30 13.03 -8.77
N LEU A 33 -5.18 12.41 -8.42
CA LEU A 33 -4.80 11.09 -8.92
C LEU A 33 -5.81 10.01 -8.51
N GLU A 34 -6.24 10.00 -7.25
CA GLU A 34 -7.29 9.09 -6.77
C GLU A 34 -8.61 9.30 -7.52
N GLN A 35 -9.03 10.56 -7.68
CA GLN A 35 -10.27 10.90 -8.39
C GLN A 35 -10.21 10.52 -9.87
N GLN A 36 -9.06 10.65 -10.52
CA GLN A 36 -8.87 10.21 -11.91
C GLN A 36 -8.83 8.68 -12.03
N LEU A 37 -8.25 7.99 -11.04
CA LEU A 37 -8.22 6.53 -11.00
C LEU A 37 -9.62 5.95 -10.80
N ASP A 38 -10.42 6.55 -9.94
CA ASP A 38 -11.80 6.09 -9.66
C ASP A 38 -12.68 6.19 -10.92
N VAL A 39 -12.55 7.27 -11.69
CA VAL A 39 -13.25 7.43 -12.98
C VAL A 39 -12.79 6.39 -14.00
N LEU A 40 -11.49 6.09 -14.07
CA LEU A 40 -10.98 5.05 -14.96
C LEU A 40 -11.47 3.66 -14.53
N LEU A 41 -11.40 3.34 -13.24
CA LEU A 41 -11.86 2.06 -12.70
C LEU A 41 -13.36 1.85 -12.95
N GLN A 42 -14.17 2.87 -12.72
CA GLN A 42 -15.60 2.85 -12.98
C GLN A 42 -15.91 2.69 -14.47
N HIS A 43 -15.12 3.30 -15.36
CA HIS A 43 -15.26 3.12 -16.81
C HIS A 43 -14.93 1.69 -17.26
N PHE A 44 -13.94 1.04 -16.64
CA PHE A 44 -13.54 -0.33 -16.96
C PHE A 44 -14.34 -1.42 -16.21
N GLY A 45 -15.29 -1.05 -15.35
CA GLY A 45 -16.06 -1.99 -14.53
C GLY A 45 -15.22 -2.73 -13.49
N LEU A 46 -14.02 -2.22 -13.18
CA LEU A 46 -13.11 -2.78 -12.20
C LEU A 46 -13.39 -2.11 -10.85
N THR A 47 -13.67 -2.91 -9.83
CA THR A 47 -13.79 -2.38 -8.46
C THR A 47 -12.38 -2.16 -7.93
N ALA A 48 -12.07 -0.95 -7.46
CA ALA A 48 -10.83 -0.70 -6.73
C ALA A 48 -10.72 -1.75 -5.60
N PRO A 49 -9.60 -2.48 -5.48
CA PRO A 49 -9.43 -3.35 -4.35
C PRO A 49 -9.49 -2.50 -3.08
N ALA A 50 -10.31 -2.90 -2.11
CA ALA A 50 -10.53 -2.15 -0.87
C ALA A 50 -9.22 -1.85 -0.11
N PHE A 51 -8.18 -2.63 -0.39
CA PHE A 51 -6.83 -2.46 0.14
C PHE A 51 -5.80 -2.57 -1.01
N PRO A 52 -4.69 -1.81 -0.96
CA PRO A 52 -3.56 -2.01 -1.86
C PRO A 52 -3.09 -3.46 -1.85
N LEU A 53 -2.76 -4.02 -3.02
CA LEU A 53 -2.31 -5.41 -3.07
C LEU A 53 -1.01 -5.59 -2.28
N PRO A 54 -0.88 -6.67 -1.49
CA PRO A 54 0.33 -6.98 -0.75
C PRO A 54 1.44 -7.37 -1.74
N SER A 55 2.68 -7.01 -1.41
CA SER A 55 3.85 -7.54 -2.11
C SER A 55 3.91 -9.08 -1.96
N PRO A 56 4.57 -9.80 -2.87
CA PRO A 56 4.71 -11.26 -2.77
C PRO A 56 5.37 -11.70 -1.45
N GLU A 57 6.25 -10.88 -0.88
CA GLU A 57 6.84 -11.11 0.44
C GLU A 57 5.79 -11.01 1.55
N VAL A 58 4.94 -9.98 1.55
CA VAL A 58 3.85 -9.84 2.52
C VAL A 58 2.85 -10.99 2.37
N ALA A 59 2.51 -11.40 1.14
CA ALA A 59 1.62 -12.53 0.89
C ALA A 59 2.16 -13.85 1.47
N ALA A 60 3.47 -14.10 1.33
CA ALA A 60 4.14 -15.25 1.92
C ALA A 60 4.12 -15.21 3.47
N LEU A 61 4.22 -14.03 4.06
CA LEU A 61 4.13 -13.83 5.51
C LEU A 61 2.69 -13.98 6.04
N ILE A 62 1.68 -13.54 5.29
CA ILE A 62 0.26 -13.71 5.64
C ILE A 62 -0.11 -15.20 5.73
N THR A 63 0.49 -16.04 4.88
CA THR A 63 0.21 -17.48 4.85
C THR A 63 0.80 -18.22 6.06
N GLN A 64 1.80 -17.62 6.73
CA GLN A 64 2.47 -18.20 7.89
C GLN A 64 1.76 -17.76 9.19
N ARG A 65 1.19 -18.72 9.93
CA ARG A 65 0.44 -18.45 11.19
C ARG A 65 1.19 -17.60 12.21
N ASP A 66 2.52 -17.75 12.30
CA ASP A 66 3.33 -17.10 13.33
C ASP A 66 3.91 -15.75 12.90
N ARG A 67 3.68 -15.33 11.64
CA ARG A 67 4.30 -14.14 11.03
C ARG A 67 3.32 -12.99 10.76
N ARG A 68 2.11 -13.03 11.31
CA ARG A 68 1.10 -11.99 11.11
C ARG A 68 1.57 -10.58 11.51
N ILE A 69 2.32 -10.47 12.62
CA ILE A 69 2.86 -9.17 13.08
C ILE A 69 3.91 -8.65 12.10
N ASP A 70 4.77 -9.53 11.58
CA ASP A 70 5.79 -9.17 10.60
C ASP A 70 5.14 -8.77 9.26
N ALA A 71 4.10 -9.49 8.82
CA ALA A 71 3.29 -9.15 7.66
C ALA A 71 2.65 -7.77 7.81
N LEU A 72 2.03 -7.49 8.96
CA LEU A 72 1.40 -6.20 9.25
C LEU A 72 2.42 -5.05 9.25
N ARG A 73 3.59 -5.27 9.85
CA ARG A 73 4.66 -4.27 9.89
C ARG A 73 5.17 -3.96 8.49
N LEU A 74 5.47 -4.99 7.70
CA LEU A 74 5.97 -4.84 6.33
C LEU A 74 4.91 -4.21 5.42
N TYR A 75 3.66 -4.64 5.53
CA TYR A 75 2.55 -4.08 4.77
C TYR A 75 2.36 -2.59 5.05
N ARG A 76 2.44 -2.16 6.32
CA ARG A 76 2.40 -0.73 6.68
C ARG A 76 3.58 0.07 6.17
N GLN A 77 4.79 -0.51 6.20
CA GLN A 77 5.98 0.15 5.67
C GLN A 77 5.88 0.35 4.15
N GLN A 78 5.30 -0.63 3.44
CA GLN A 78 5.15 -0.58 1.99
C GLN A 78 3.99 0.31 1.52
N THR A 79 2.86 0.29 2.24
CA THR A 79 1.63 0.98 1.81
C THR A 79 1.43 2.33 2.51
N GLY A 80 2.09 2.58 3.64
CA GLY A 80 1.88 3.78 4.45
C GLY A 80 0.55 3.81 5.21
N LEU A 81 -0.24 2.74 5.18
CA LEU A 81 -1.56 2.68 5.80
C LEU A 81 -1.52 2.81 7.34
N GLY A 82 -2.61 3.36 7.87
CA GLY A 82 -2.86 3.39 9.30
C GLY A 82 -2.93 1.98 9.90
N LEU A 83 -2.71 1.84 11.21
CA LEU A 83 -2.71 0.53 11.86
C LEU A 83 -4.06 -0.20 11.68
N LYS A 84 -5.16 0.53 11.77
CA LYS A 84 -6.52 -0.02 11.59
C LYS A 84 -6.72 -0.59 10.19
N GLU A 85 -6.42 0.20 9.16
CA GLU A 85 -6.57 -0.17 7.74
C GLU A 85 -5.68 -1.35 7.38
N ALA A 86 -4.45 -1.37 7.91
CA ALA A 86 -3.52 -2.46 7.66
C ALA A 86 -3.97 -3.78 8.31
N VAL A 87 -4.56 -3.73 9.51
CA VAL A 87 -5.14 -4.93 10.13
C VAL A 87 -6.31 -5.44 9.31
N GLU A 88 -7.19 -4.55 8.87
CA GLU A 88 -8.35 -4.89 8.05
C GLU A 88 -7.94 -5.52 6.71
N ALA A 89 -6.89 -5.00 6.09
CA ALA A 89 -6.29 -5.56 4.87
C ALA A 89 -5.75 -6.97 5.10
N ILE A 90 -4.95 -7.18 6.14
CA ILE A 90 -4.39 -8.51 6.46
C ILE A 90 -5.52 -9.51 6.74
N ASP A 91 -6.55 -9.12 7.51
CA ASP A 91 -7.71 -9.97 7.78
C ASP A 91 -8.49 -10.32 6.52
N HIS A 92 -8.59 -9.37 5.58
CA HIS A 92 -9.19 -9.60 4.28
C HIS A 92 -8.37 -10.61 3.47
N PHE A 93 -7.04 -10.47 3.44
CA PHE A 93 -6.12 -11.36 2.71
C PHE A 93 -5.97 -12.74 3.34
N GLU A 94 -6.13 -12.88 4.66
CA GLU A 94 -6.19 -14.19 5.32
C GLU A 94 -7.44 -14.98 4.89
N LYS A 95 -8.58 -14.28 4.73
CA LYS A 95 -9.85 -14.89 4.30
C LYS A 95 -9.92 -15.09 2.79
N ASN A 96 -9.35 -14.16 2.03
CA ASN A 96 -9.31 -14.14 0.58
C ASN A 96 -7.84 -14.02 0.16
N PRO A 97 -7.11 -15.14 0.06
CA PRO A 97 -5.69 -15.10 -0.30
C PRO A 97 -5.54 -14.32 -1.60
N PRO A 98 -4.62 -13.34 -1.66
CA PRO A 98 -4.42 -12.54 -2.85
C PRO A 98 -4.09 -13.50 -3.99
N GLN A 99 -4.93 -13.52 -5.02
CA GLN A 99 -4.62 -14.26 -6.22
C GLN A 99 -3.46 -13.53 -6.89
N THR A 100 -2.24 -13.95 -6.56
CA THR A 100 -1.08 -13.65 -7.38
C THR A 100 -1.47 -14.10 -8.77
N ILE A 101 -1.63 -13.16 -9.71
CA ILE A 101 -1.72 -13.47 -11.13
C ILE A 101 -0.38 -14.10 -11.47
N THR A 102 -0.29 -15.41 -11.20
CA THR A 102 0.93 -16.18 -11.30
C THR A 102 1.04 -16.52 -12.78
N ASN A 103 1.71 -15.63 -13.52
CA ASN A 103 2.22 -15.94 -14.85
C ASN A 103 3.41 -16.90 -14.73
N ASN A 104 3.28 -17.94 -13.92
CA ASN A 104 4.26 -19.01 -13.77
C ASN A 104 3.89 -20.14 -14.75
N PRO A 105 4.79 -20.52 -15.68
CA PRO A 105 4.53 -21.63 -16.62
C PRO A 105 4.37 -23.00 -15.95
N ALA A 106 4.56 -23.12 -14.63
CA ALA A 106 4.45 -24.41 -13.93
C ALA A 106 3.03 -25.00 -13.95
N THR A 107 1.97 -24.19 -13.89
CA THR A 107 0.58 -24.70 -13.90
C THR A 107 0.04 -24.98 -15.31
N SER A 108 0.73 -24.57 -16.38
CA SER A 108 0.39 -24.98 -17.75
C SER A 108 1.07 -26.28 -18.18
N SER A 109 2.14 -26.70 -17.49
CA SER A 109 2.84 -27.95 -17.82
C SER A 109 2.03 -29.18 -17.41
N ASP A 110 1.36 -29.15 -16.25
CA ASP A 110 0.56 -30.29 -15.76
C ASP A 110 -0.76 -30.50 -16.55
N ALA A 111 -1.25 -29.45 -17.23
CA ALA A 111 -2.41 -29.55 -18.12
C ALA A 111 -2.05 -30.11 -19.51
N ALA A 112 -0.80 -29.96 -19.96
CA ALA A 112 -0.34 -30.47 -21.25
C ALA A 112 -0.07 -32.00 -21.22
N GLU A 113 0.39 -32.54 -20.09
CA GLU A 113 0.75 -33.97 -19.99
C GLU A 113 -0.47 -34.91 -19.90
N SER A 114 -1.64 -34.39 -19.52
CA SER A 114 -2.88 -35.18 -19.46
C SER A 114 -3.57 -35.37 -20.82
N ALA A 115 -3.13 -34.66 -21.87
CA ALA A 115 -3.71 -34.77 -23.22
C ALA A 115 -3.03 -35.86 -24.08
N GLU A 116 -1.84 -36.33 -23.72
CA GLU A 116 -1.07 -37.30 -24.53
C GLU A 116 -1.27 -38.77 -24.10
N ARG A 117 -2.08 -39.03 -23.07
CA ARG A 117 -2.41 -40.38 -22.57
C ARG A 117 -3.82 -40.89 -22.93
N ARG A 118 -4.47 -40.31 -23.93
CA ARG A 118 -5.72 -40.85 -24.53
C ARG A 118 -5.55 -41.04 -26.03
#